data_AF-A0A2A9GZ36-F1
#
_entry.id   AF-A0A2A9GZ36-F1
#
_cell.length_a   1.000
_cell.length_b   1.000
_cell.length_c   1.000
_cell.angle_alpha   90.00
_cell.angle_beta   90.00
_cell.angle_gamma   90.00
#
_symmetry.space_group_name_H-M   'P 1'
#
loop_
_entity.id
_entity.type
_entity.pdbx_description
1 polymer ?
#
loop_
_entity_poly.entity_id
_entity_poly.type
_entity_poly.pdbx_seq_one_letter_code
_entity_poly.pdbx_strand_id
1 'polypeptide(L)'
;MGSAPVRCVIPGWAELAGKMSRAADDEVRLGEAVRAGAEQCRAATEELVRHNRALVLRVAVTADAALPLEDRVQAGNLGLLQAVEKYDPAVGTKFSTYAVWWIRHAIDRAVANEGRMIRLPVHMHDRVAALAKARRRLAVDEHPVDDGGLCAALGWSASELATVRAAAQVRRLSWESELSCVAQ
;
A
#
# COMPACT_ATOMS: atom_id res chain seq x y z
N MET A 1 -15.55 -8.03 13.39
CA MET A 1 -15.33 -9.14 12.44
C MET A 1 -13.93 -9.03 11.86
N GLY A 2 -13.06 -10.00 12.17
CA GLY A 2 -11.69 -10.04 11.69
C GLY A 2 -11.64 -10.28 10.18
N SER A 3 -10.80 -9.53 9.48
CA SER A 3 -10.48 -9.78 8.08
C SER A 3 -10.02 -11.23 7.93
N ALA A 4 -10.72 -12.01 7.11
CA ALA A 4 -10.29 -13.37 6.78
C ALA A 4 -8.82 -13.32 6.29
N PRO A 5 -7.95 -14.24 6.73
CA PRO A 5 -6.59 -14.29 6.24
C PRO A 5 -6.60 -14.41 4.72
N VAL A 6 -5.80 -13.58 4.06
CA VAL A 6 -5.60 -13.42 2.60
C VAL A 6 -5.53 -14.75 1.81
N ARG A 7 -5.22 -15.84 2.50
CA ARG A 7 -5.16 -17.23 2.01
C ARG A 7 -6.40 -17.70 1.26
N CYS A 8 -7.57 -17.07 1.44
CA CYS A 8 -8.85 -17.51 0.85
C CYS A 8 -9.24 -16.78 -0.46
N VAL A 9 -8.61 -15.65 -0.82
CA VAL A 9 -9.10 -14.79 -1.90
C VAL A 9 -8.49 -15.09 -3.28
N ILE A 10 -7.35 -15.79 -3.34
CA ILE A 10 -6.68 -16.13 -4.61
C ILE A 10 -6.55 -17.66 -4.72
N PRO A 11 -7.31 -18.33 -5.62
CA PRO A 11 -7.09 -19.74 -5.93
C PRO A 11 -5.63 -19.98 -6.35
N GLY A 12 -4.96 -20.98 -5.77
CA GLY A 12 -3.57 -21.32 -6.10
C GLY A 12 -2.48 -20.50 -5.39
N TRP A 13 -2.81 -19.69 -4.38
CA TRP A 13 -1.84 -18.84 -3.66
C TRP A 13 -0.63 -19.60 -3.06
N ALA A 14 -0.83 -20.84 -2.60
CA ALA A 14 0.24 -21.69 -2.06
C ALA A 14 1.28 -22.09 -3.13
N GLU A 15 0.85 -22.28 -4.37
CA GLU A 15 1.73 -22.66 -5.48
C GLU A 15 2.56 -21.47 -5.97
N LEU A 16 1.97 -20.27 -5.98
CA LEU A 16 2.68 -19.03 -6.26
C LEU A 16 3.70 -18.70 -5.17
N ALA A 17 3.36 -18.91 -3.89
CA ALA A 17 4.27 -18.70 -2.76
C ALA A 17 5.49 -19.64 -2.76
N GLY A 18 5.35 -20.87 -3.28
CA GLY A 18 6.47 -21.80 -3.43
C GLY A 18 7.50 -21.38 -4.49
N LYS A 19 7.11 -20.54 -5.46
CA LYS A 19 7.99 -20.04 -6.54
C LYS A 19 8.63 -18.67 -6.21
N MET A 20 8.36 -18.11 -5.01
CA MET A 20 8.63 -16.72 -4.65
C MET A 20 10.04 -16.39 -4.14
N SER A 21 10.92 -17.38 -3.96
CA SER A 21 12.29 -17.12 -3.53
C SER A 21 13.24 -17.99 -4.34
N ARG A 22 14.09 -17.36 -5.16
CA ARG A 22 15.34 -17.99 -5.58
C ARG A 22 16.28 -18.14 -4.38
N ALA A 23 17.36 -18.88 -4.59
CA ALA A 23 18.49 -18.89 -3.67
C ALA A 23 19.06 -17.47 -3.55
N ALA A 24 19.50 -17.08 -2.34
CA ALA A 24 20.02 -15.74 -2.07
C ALA A 24 21.20 -15.37 -3.00
N ASP A 25 21.97 -16.37 -3.43
CA ASP A 25 23.14 -16.21 -4.30
C ASP A 25 22.77 -15.71 -5.71
N ASP A 26 21.61 -16.12 -6.24
CA ASP A 26 21.13 -15.65 -7.54
C ASP A 26 20.72 -14.18 -7.51
N GLU A 27 20.14 -13.71 -6.39
CA GLU A 27 19.76 -12.31 -6.20
C GLU A 27 20.97 -11.39 -6.14
N VAL A 28 22.04 -11.84 -5.48
CA VAL A 28 23.31 -11.11 -5.39
C VAL A 28 23.94 -10.97 -6.77
N ARG A 29 24.09 -12.08 -7.50
CA ARG A 29 24.65 -12.09 -8.85
C ARG A 29 23.88 -11.19 -9.81
N LEU A 30 22.54 -11.25 -9.79
CA LEU A 30 21.70 -10.39 -10.63
C LEU A 30 21.83 -8.92 -10.23
N GLY A 31 21.84 -8.61 -8.93
CA GLY A 31 21.99 -7.23 -8.46
C GLY A 31 23.35 -6.62 -8.82
N GLU A 32 24.42 -7.41 -8.79
CA GLU A 32 25.76 -6.98 -9.23
C GLU A 32 25.78 -6.70 -10.73
N ALA A 33 25.16 -7.56 -11.54
CA ALA A 33 25.05 -7.38 -12.98
C ALA A 33 24.22 -6.13 -13.37
N VAL A 34 23.15 -5.83 -12.61
CA VAL A 34 22.36 -4.59 -12.79
C VAL A 34 23.23 -3.36 -12.52
N ARG A 35 24.04 -3.38 -11.46
CA ARG A 35 24.91 -2.25 -11.10
C ARG A 35 26.08 -2.06 -12.06
N ALA A 36 26.59 -3.14 -12.65
CA ALA A 36 27.74 -3.10 -13.57
C ALA A 36 27.46 -2.36 -14.90
N GLY A 37 26.20 -1.99 -15.20
CA GLY A 37 25.87 -1.01 -16.24
C GLY A 37 26.07 -1.44 -17.70
N ALA A 38 26.40 -2.71 -17.96
CA ALA A 38 26.63 -3.24 -19.31
C ALA A 38 25.33 -3.68 -20.02
N GLU A 39 25.41 -4.18 -21.26
CA GLU A 39 24.27 -4.71 -22.02
C GLU A 39 23.51 -5.83 -21.26
N GLN A 40 24.21 -6.55 -20.37
CA GLN A 40 23.62 -7.52 -19.43
C GLN A 40 22.73 -6.90 -18.34
N CYS A 41 22.82 -5.58 -18.09
CA CYS A 41 22.04 -4.87 -17.07
C CYS A 41 20.53 -4.95 -17.35
N ARG A 42 20.11 -4.83 -18.62
CA ARG A 42 18.69 -4.88 -18.97
C ARG A 42 18.10 -6.28 -18.77
N ALA A 43 18.80 -7.32 -19.22
CA ALA A 43 18.37 -8.71 -19.04
C ALA A 43 18.34 -9.11 -17.56
N ALA A 44 19.37 -8.73 -16.79
CA ALA A 44 19.44 -9.00 -15.35
C ALA A 44 18.33 -8.26 -14.58
N THR A 45 18.07 -6.99 -14.93
CA THR A 45 16.96 -6.22 -14.37
C THR A 45 15.64 -6.92 -14.62
N GLU A 46 15.37 -7.29 -15.88
CA GLU A 46 14.12 -7.94 -16.24
C GLU A 46 13.95 -9.28 -15.54
N GLU A 47 15.01 -10.08 -15.45
CA GLU A 47 14.98 -11.35 -14.73
C GLU A 47 14.71 -11.16 -13.23
N LEU A 48 15.36 -10.18 -12.59
CA LEU A 48 15.16 -9.87 -11.18
C LEU A 48 13.73 -9.37 -10.90
N VAL A 49 13.18 -8.54 -11.79
CA VAL A 49 11.79 -8.07 -11.71
C VAL A 49 10.82 -9.24 -11.88
N ARG A 50 10.97 -10.05 -12.95
CA ARG A 50 10.05 -11.17 -13.24
C ARG A 50 9.96 -12.15 -12.08
N HIS A 51 11.08 -12.46 -11.42
CA HIS A 51 11.10 -13.36 -10.26
C HIS A 51 10.37 -12.77 -9.03
N ASN A 52 10.46 -11.46 -8.82
CA ASN A 52 9.89 -10.80 -7.65
C ASN A 52 8.46 -10.27 -7.84
N ARG A 53 7.81 -10.51 -8.99
CA ARG A 53 6.41 -10.07 -9.24
C ARG A 53 5.42 -10.58 -8.19
N ALA A 54 5.58 -11.81 -7.71
CA ALA A 54 4.67 -12.38 -6.73
C ALA A 54 4.82 -11.74 -5.33
N LEU A 55 5.97 -11.13 -5.03
CA LEU A 55 6.15 -10.30 -3.84
C LEU A 55 5.22 -9.08 -3.86
N VAL A 56 5.10 -8.42 -5.02
CA VAL A 56 4.20 -7.27 -5.21
C VAL A 56 2.76 -7.66 -4.93
N LEU A 57 2.30 -8.77 -5.50
CA LEU A 57 0.95 -9.28 -5.28
C LEU A 57 0.69 -9.51 -3.79
N ARG A 58 1.62 -10.14 -3.08
CA ARG A 58 1.49 -10.38 -1.63
C ARG A 58 1.35 -9.08 -0.84
N VAL A 59 2.17 -8.08 -1.12
CA VAL A 59 2.10 -6.78 -0.43
C VAL A 59 0.80 -6.05 -0.77
N ALA A 60 0.42 -6.02 -2.06
CA ALA A 60 -0.78 -5.34 -2.53
C ALA A 60 -2.07 -5.91 -1.93
N VAL A 61 -2.16 -7.24 -1.80
CA VAL A 61 -3.35 -7.88 -1.21
C VAL A 61 -3.44 -7.60 0.30
N THR A 62 -2.32 -7.50 1.00
CA THR A 62 -2.32 -7.15 2.44
C THR A 62 -2.60 -5.67 2.71
N ALA A 63 -2.51 -4.81 1.69
CA ALA A 63 -2.78 -3.39 1.85
C ALA A 63 -4.31 -3.16 1.87
N ASP A 64 -4.90 -2.92 3.03
CA ASP A 64 -6.30 -2.50 3.14
C ASP A 64 -6.45 -1.04 2.67
N ALA A 65 -6.84 -0.84 1.41
CA ALA A 65 -6.83 0.46 0.76
C ALA A 65 -8.04 0.64 -0.17
N ALA A 66 -8.42 1.91 -0.37
CA ALA A 66 -9.58 2.30 -1.17
C ALA A 66 -9.41 2.10 -2.69
N LEU A 67 -8.19 1.76 -3.14
CA LEU A 67 -7.84 1.58 -4.53
C LEU A 67 -8.04 0.11 -4.96
N PRO A 68 -8.52 -0.18 -6.19
CA PRO A 68 -8.64 -1.54 -6.73
C PRO A 68 -7.34 -2.34 -6.62
N LEU A 69 -7.43 -3.68 -6.63
CA LEU A 69 -6.25 -4.53 -6.47
C LEU A 69 -5.27 -4.37 -7.64
N GLU A 70 -5.81 -4.27 -8.85
CA GLU A 70 -5.08 -4.11 -10.09
C GLU A 70 -4.20 -2.86 -10.04
N ASP A 71 -4.80 -1.73 -9.64
CA ASP A 71 -4.12 -0.45 -9.51
C ASP A 71 -3.05 -0.49 -8.41
N ARG A 72 -3.32 -1.15 -7.27
CA ARG A 72 -2.31 -1.40 -6.23
C ARG A 72 -1.14 -2.23 -6.75
N VAL A 73 -1.40 -3.27 -7.53
CA VAL A 73 -0.37 -4.12 -8.13
C VAL A 73 0.47 -3.31 -9.12
N GLN A 74 -0.14 -2.46 -9.92
CA GLN A 74 0.58 -1.61 -10.87
C GLN A 74 1.46 -0.58 -10.15
N ALA A 75 0.95 0.09 -9.11
CA ALA A 75 1.75 0.98 -8.28
C ALA A 75 2.91 0.23 -7.59
N GLY A 76 2.65 -0.97 -7.06
CA GLY A 76 3.66 -1.81 -6.45
C GLY A 76 4.73 -2.28 -7.44
N ASN A 77 4.37 -2.55 -8.70
CA ASN A 77 5.32 -2.87 -9.77
C ASN A 77 6.26 -1.69 -10.07
N LEU A 78 5.76 -0.46 -10.04
CA LEU A 78 6.62 0.74 -10.15
C LEU A 78 7.59 0.84 -8.96
N GLY A 79 7.12 0.55 -7.75
CA GLY A 79 7.98 0.50 -6.56
C GLY A 79 9.04 -0.61 -6.65
N LEU A 80 8.69 -1.78 -7.19
CA LEU A 80 9.64 -2.87 -7.43
C LEU A 80 10.75 -2.46 -8.40
N LEU A 81 10.41 -1.77 -9.50
CA LEU A 81 11.40 -1.26 -10.45
C LEU A 81 12.38 -0.30 -9.77
N GLN A 82 11.87 0.65 -8.97
CA GLN A 82 12.71 1.56 -8.19
C GLN A 82 13.60 0.84 -7.17
N ALA A 83 13.12 -0.26 -6.58
CA ALA A 83 13.92 -1.10 -5.70
C ALA A 83 15.08 -1.75 -6.46
N VAL A 84 14.84 -2.27 -7.67
CA VAL A 84 15.89 -2.88 -8.50
C VAL A 84 16.96 -1.86 -8.87
N GLU A 85 16.57 -0.66 -9.29
CA GLU A 85 17.51 0.42 -9.66
C GLU A 85 18.45 0.81 -8.51
N LYS A 86 17.96 0.77 -7.27
CA LYS A 86 18.67 1.26 -6.08
C LYS A 86 19.23 0.16 -5.20
N TYR A 87 19.10 -1.10 -5.58
CA TYR A 87 19.52 -2.21 -4.76
C TYR A 87 21.06 -2.28 -4.67
N ASP A 88 21.56 -2.62 -3.49
CA ASP A 88 22.98 -2.82 -3.24
C ASP A 88 23.25 -4.24 -2.69
N PRO A 89 23.77 -5.15 -3.53
CA PRO A 89 24.17 -6.47 -3.07
C PRO A 89 25.30 -6.44 -2.03
N ALA A 90 26.17 -5.44 -2.05
CA ALA A 90 27.31 -5.34 -1.14
C ALA A 90 26.90 -5.10 0.32
N VAL A 91 25.68 -4.61 0.55
CA VAL A 91 25.10 -4.43 1.89
C VAL A 91 24.73 -5.77 2.54
N GLY A 92 24.63 -6.86 1.77
CA GLY A 92 24.40 -8.21 2.29
C GLY A 92 22.96 -8.50 2.74
N THR A 93 22.00 -7.63 2.41
CA THR A 93 20.57 -7.85 2.68
C THR A 93 19.88 -8.48 1.47
N LYS A 94 19.01 -9.48 1.68
CA LYS A 94 18.19 -10.07 0.60
C LYS A 94 17.38 -9.00 -0.13
N PHE A 95 17.22 -9.15 -1.45
CA PHE A 95 16.51 -8.18 -2.27
C PHE A 95 15.04 -8.04 -1.83
N SER A 96 14.38 -9.16 -1.50
CA SER A 96 12.98 -9.16 -1.04
C SER A 96 12.75 -8.30 0.21
N THR A 97 13.70 -8.27 1.15
CA THR A 97 13.64 -7.44 2.36
C THR A 97 13.67 -5.95 2.00
N TYR A 98 14.52 -5.57 1.06
CA TYR A 98 14.65 -4.19 0.59
C TYR A 98 13.44 -3.75 -0.24
N ALA A 99 13.00 -4.60 -1.18
CA ALA A 99 11.92 -4.32 -2.11
C ALA A 99 10.57 -4.08 -1.42
N VAL A 100 10.28 -4.76 -0.30
CA VAL A 100 9.01 -4.58 0.43
C VAL A 100 8.76 -3.12 0.81
N TRP A 101 9.80 -2.38 1.21
CA TRP A 101 9.67 -0.96 1.56
C TRP A 101 9.26 -0.11 0.36
N TRP A 102 9.92 -0.29 -0.79
CA TRP A 102 9.62 0.45 -2.01
C TRP A 102 8.24 0.11 -2.57
N ILE A 103 7.88 -1.17 -2.56
CA ILE A 103 6.56 -1.64 -3.00
C ILE A 103 5.47 -1.01 -2.13
N ARG A 104 5.60 -1.09 -0.80
CA ARG A 104 4.62 -0.53 0.13
C ARG A 104 4.52 0.99 -0.02
N HIS A 105 5.65 1.69 -0.10
CA HIS A 105 5.67 3.14 -0.28
C HIS A 105 4.98 3.58 -1.57
N ALA A 106 5.24 2.88 -2.69
CA ALA A 106 4.61 3.18 -3.97
C ALA A 106 3.10 2.97 -3.92
N ILE A 107 2.63 1.90 -3.28
CA ILE A 107 1.21 1.63 -3.06
C ILE A 107 0.58 2.72 -2.18
N ASP A 108 1.17 3.02 -1.03
CA ASP A 108 0.66 4.04 -0.10
C ASP A 108 0.57 5.42 -0.77
N ARG A 109 1.57 5.76 -1.60
CA ARG A 109 1.56 7.00 -2.41
C ARG A 109 0.45 7.00 -3.46
N ALA A 110 0.23 5.89 -4.17
CA ALA A 110 -0.84 5.78 -5.15
C ALA A 110 -2.22 5.92 -4.47
N VAL A 111 -2.42 5.26 -3.32
CA VAL A 111 -3.64 5.37 -2.52
C VAL A 111 -3.88 6.81 -2.06
N ALA A 112 -2.85 7.52 -1.61
CA ALA A 112 -2.98 8.92 -1.20
C ALA A 112 -3.33 9.86 -2.36
N ASN A 113 -2.83 9.58 -3.57
CA ASN A 113 -3.00 10.45 -4.73
C ASN A 113 -4.30 10.18 -5.51
N GLU A 114 -4.68 8.90 -5.64
CA GLU A 114 -5.69 8.41 -6.58
C GLU A 114 -6.82 7.64 -5.88
N GLY A 115 -6.63 7.22 -4.62
CA GLY A 115 -7.64 6.46 -3.87
C GLY A 115 -8.90 7.25 -3.51
N ARG A 116 -8.95 8.55 -3.81
CA ARG A 116 -10.11 9.43 -3.63
C ARG A 116 -10.46 10.11 -4.94
N MET A 117 -11.77 10.29 -5.18
CA MET A 117 -12.28 11.02 -6.34
C MET A 117 -11.78 12.47 -6.35
N ILE A 118 -11.79 13.14 -5.19
CA ILE A 118 -11.19 14.45 -5.00
C ILE A 118 -9.85 14.23 -4.31
N ARG A 119 -8.78 14.62 -5.00
CA ARG A 119 -7.41 14.51 -4.51
C ARG A 119 -7.25 15.33 -3.23
N LEU A 120 -6.73 14.69 -2.19
CA LEU A 120 -6.36 15.33 -0.93
C LEU A 120 -4.82 15.43 -0.86
N PRO A 121 -4.25 16.55 -0.39
CA PRO A 121 -2.81 16.64 -0.17
C PRO A 121 -2.29 15.57 0.82
N VAL A 122 -1.03 15.14 0.66
CA VAL A 122 -0.43 14.02 1.43
C VAL A 122 -0.52 14.26 2.94
N HIS A 123 -0.18 15.46 3.42
CA HIS A 123 -0.25 15.79 4.85
C HIS A 123 -1.67 15.70 5.43
N MET A 124 -2.70 15.96 4.62
CA MET A 124 -4.10 15.80 5.02
C MET A 124 -4.52 14.33 5.00
N HIS A 125 -3.99 13.53 4.07
CA HIS A 125 -4.19 12.08 4.05
C HIS A 125 -3.65 11.42 5.33
N ASP A 126 -2.44 11.80 5.76
CA ASP A 126 -1.82 11.29 6.99
C ASP A 126 -2.64 11.64 8.23
N ARG A 127 -3.19 12.87 8.30
CA ARG A 127 -4.12 13.27 9.36
C ARG A 127 -5.40 12.43 9.33
N VAL A 128 -6.00 12.20 8.16
CA VAL A 128 -7.20 11.34 8.08
C VAL A 128 -6.90 9.90 8.51
N ALA A 129 -5.74 9.35 8.14
CA ALA A 129 -5.31 8.03 8.57
C ALA A 129 -5.06 7.95 10.09
N ALA A 130 -4.44 8.99 10.66
CA ALA A 130 -4.25 9.12 12.11
C ALA A 130 -5.59 9.17 12.87
N LEU A 131 -6.55 9.94 12.37
CA LEU A 131 -7.91 10.00 12.90
C LEU A 131 -8.59 8.62 12.85
N ALA A 132 -8.52 7.92 11.73
CA ALA A 132 -9.09 6.57 11.60
C ALA A 132 -8.43 5.57 12.55
N LYS A 133 -7.11 5.67 12.77
CA LYS A 133 -6.35 4.84 13.72
C LYS A 133 -6.74 5.14 15.16
N ALA A 134 -6.81 6.41 15.55
CA ALA A 134 -7.23 6.82 16.90
C ALA A 134 -8.66 6.35 17.19
N ARG A 135 -9.58 6.51 16.23
CA ARG A 135 -10.96 6.03 16.34
C ARG A 135 -11.03 4.53 16.59
N ARG A 136 -10.26 3.73 15.83
CA ARG A 136 -10.19 2.28 16.02
C ARG A 136 -9.58 1.90 17.37
N ARG A 137 -8.53 2.62 17.82
CA ARG A 137 -7.87 2.36 19.09
C ARG A 137 -8.80 2.63 20.27
N LEU A 138 -9.45 3.80 20.31
CA LEU A 138 -10.41 4.15 21.36
C LEU A 138 -11.57 3.14 21.43
N ALA A 139 -12.06 2.69 20.28
CA ALA A 139 -13.09 1.66 20.22
C ALA A 139 -12.64 0.30 20.76
N VAL A 140 -11.35 -0.05 20.65
CA VAL A 140 -10.78 -1.29 21.20
C VAL A 140 -10.52 -1.17 22.69
N ASP A 141 -10.05 -0.01 23.13
CA ASP A 141 -9.74 0.29 24.54
C ASP A 141 -11.02 0.59 25.37
N GLU A 142 -12.22 0.31 24.82
CA GLU A 142 -13.55 0.58 25.39
C GLU A 142 -13.77 2.04 25.85
N HIS A 143 -12.98 2.97 25.31
CA HIS A 143 -13.13 4.39 25.58
C HIS A 143 -14.21 5.01 24.66
N PRO A 144 -14.95 6.02 25.15
CA PRO A 144 -15.90 6.77 24.32
C PRO A 144 -15.21 7.34 23.08
N VAL A 145 -15.81 7.11 21.92
CA VAL A 145 -15.32 7.66 20.65
C VAL A 145 -16.00 9.00 20.40
N ASP A 146 -15.70 9.98 21.26
CA ASP A 146 -16.22 11.34 21.21
C ASP A 146 -15.15 12.35 20.74
N ASP A 147 -15.57 13.59 20.49
CA ASP A 147 -14.67 14.63 19.99
C ASP A 147 -13.60 14.99 21.02
N GLY A 148 -13.95 14.94 22.31
CA GLY A 148 -13.02 15.16 23.42
C GLY A 148 -11.93 14.09 23.46
N GLY A 149 -12.31 12.81 23.45
CA GLY A 149 -11.40 11.67 23.44
C GLY A 149 -10.49 11.63 22.21
N LEU A 150 -11.02 11.98 21.03
CA LEU A 150 -10.22 12.08 19.80
C LEU A 150 -9.22 13.24 19.82
N CYS A 151 -9.63 14.42 20.29
CA CYS A 151 -8.72 15.56 20.45
C CYS A 151 -7.59 15.23 21.45
N ALA A 152 -7.92 14.63 22.59
CA ALA A 152 -6.95 14.23 23.60
C ALA A 152 -5.97 13.17 23.08
N ALA A 153 -6.46 12.16 22.35
CA ALA A 153 -5.63 11.09 21.81
C ALA A 153 -4.68 11.56 20.69
N LEU A 154 -5.10 12.55 19.90
CA LEU A 154 -4.32 13.09 18.77
C LEU A 154 -3.52 14.34 19.12
N GLY A 155 -3.81 15.01 20.23
CA GLY A 155 -3.25 16.30 20.60
C GLY A 155 -3.68 17.45 19.69
N TRP A 156 -4.87 17.35 19.07
CA TRP A 156 -5.40 18.35 18.13
C TRP A 156 -6.43 19.26 18.79
N SER A 157 -6.54 20.48 18.28
CA SER A 157 -7.65 21.37 18.63
C SER A 157 -8.98 20.91 18.02
N ALA A 158 -10.11 21.35 18.60
CA ALA A 158 -11.44 21.02 18.09
C ALA A 158 -11.66 21.53 16.65
N SER A 159 -11.07 22.69 16.30
CA SER A 159 -11.12 23.23 14.93
C SER A 159 -10.35 22.36 13.95
N GLU A 160 -9.15 21.89 14.32
CA GLU A 160 -8.37 20.97 13.49
C GLU A 160 -9.07 19.62 13.29
N LEU A 161 -9.66 19.07 14.35
CA LEU A 161 -10.45 17.83 14.26
C LEU A 161 -11.63 18.01 13.31
N ALA A 162 -12.34 19.15 13.40
CA ALA A 162 -13.46 19.46 12.50
C ALA A 162 -13.00 19.55 11.04
N THR A 163 -11.87 20.22 10.75
CA THR A 163 -11.31 20.31 9.38
C THR A 163 -10.96 18.92 8.83
N VAL A 164 -10.24 18.11 9.59
CA VAL A 164 -9.83 16.77 9.15
C VAL A 164 -11.05 15.85 8.99
N ARG A 165 -12.03 15.96 9.88
CA ARG A 165 -13.29 15.21 9.78
C ARG A 165 -14.10 15.61 8.55
N ALA A 166 -14.20 16.90 8.24
CA ALA A 166 -14.85 17.39 7.04
C ALA A 166 -14.18 16.82 5.78
N ALA A 167 -12.84 16.86 5.72
CA ALA A 167 -12.07 16.27 4.63
C ALA A 167 -12.27 14.75 4.51
N ALA A 168 -12.44 14.05 5.63
CA ALA A 168 -12.71 12.61 5.65
C ALA A 168 -14.15 12.26 5.23
N GLN A 169 -15.13 13.12 5.52
CA GLN A 169 -16.56 12.89 5.33
C GLN A 169 -17.06 13.18 3.91
N VAL A 170 -16.27 13.80 3.04
CA VAL A 170 -16.64 14.01 1.63
C VAL A 170 -16.90 12.65 0.97
N ARG A 171 -18.18 12.28 0.90
CA ARG A 171 -18.66 10.98 0.43
C ARG A 171 -19.04 11.10 -1.03
N ARG A 172 -18.76 10.05 -1.80
CA ARG A 172 -19.27 9.87 -3.16
C ARG A 172 -20.80 9.81 -3.08
N LEU A 173 -21.47 10.87 -3.51
CA LEU A 173 -22.88 10.80 -3.92
C LEU A 173 -22.84 10.47 -5.41
N SER A 174 -23.33 9.28 -5.78
CA SER A 174 -23.55 8.99 -7.19
C SER A 174 -24.88 9.63 -7.59
N TRP A 175 -24.86 10.44 -8.64
CA TRP A 175 -26.07 11.03 -9.21
C TRP A 175 -27.09 9.93 -9.62
N GLU A 176 -26.63 8.74 -9.98
CA GLU A 176 -27.48 7.59 -10.37
C GLU A 176 -28.22 6.98 -9.18
N SER A 177 -27.62 6.99 -7.98
CA SER A 177 -28.24 6.43 -6.78
C SER A 177 -29.37 7.30 -6.21
N GLU A 178 -29.42 8.58 -6.54
CA GLU A 178 -30.56 9.45 -6.17
C GLU A 178 -31.71 9.32 -7.17
N LEU A 179 -31.41 9.13 -8.47
CA LEU A 179 -32.43 9.00 -9.51
C LEU A 179 -33.21 7.67 -9.43
N SER A 180 -32.63 6.60 -8.90
CA SER A 180 -33.37 5.34 -8.70
C SER A 180 -34.48 5.44 -7.64
N CYS A 181 -34.36 6.39 -6.71
CA CYS A 181 -35.36 6.64 -5.68
C CYS A 181 -36.49 7.57 -6.14
N VAL A 182 -36.28 8.34 -7.22
CA VAL A 182 -37.26 9.29 -7.78
C VAL A 182 -38.04 8.69 -8.96
N ALA A 183 -37.56 7.58 -9.53
CA ALA A 183 -38.19 6.89 -10.66
C ALA A 183 -39.13 5.72 -10.27
N GLN A 184 -39.50 5.58 -8.99
CA GLN A 184 -40.53 4.67 -8.48
C GLN A 184 -41.67 5.46 -7.86
#